data_AF-A0A254NEB1-F1
#
_entry.id   AF-A0A254NEB1-F1
#
_cell.length_a   1.000
_cell.length_b   1.000
_cell.length_c   1.000
_cell.angle_alpha   90.00
_cell.angle_beta   90.00
_cell.angle_gamma   90.00
#
_symmetry.space_group_name_H-M   'P 1'
#
loop_
_entity.id
_entity.type
_entity.pdbx_description
1 polymer ?
#
loop_
_entity_poly.entity_id
_entity_poly.type
_entity_poly.pdbx_seq_one_letter_code
_entity_poly.pdbx_strand_id
1 'polypeptide(L)' 'MNFGEKIQESFSTQVGALFLVIIGAMAIYFLVKREFSRFVGFAVFALFVSVFVFVPDKIKDLGTKLWETIFS' A
#
# COMPACT_ATOMS: atom_id res chain seq x y z
N MET A 1 8.85 -26.57 4.37
CA MET A 1 7.66 -25.74 4.66
C MET A 1 8.15 -24.38 5.11
N ASN A 2 8.17 -23.43 4.18
CA ASN A 2 9.00 -22.23 4.25
C ASN A 2 8.30 -21.11 5.03
N PHE A 3 8.96 -20.61 6.07
CA PHE A 3 8.53 -19.44 6.85
C PHE A 3 8.34 -18.19 5.97
N GLY A 4 9.12 -18.09 4.88
CA GLY A 4 9.02 -17.00 3.90
C GLY A 4 7.68 -16.93 3.16
N GLU A 5 7.10 -18.08 2.77
CA GLU A 5 5.77 -18.12 2.12
C GLU A 5 4.67 -17.73 3.10
N LYS A 6 4.72 -18.27 4.34
CA LYS A 6 3.74 -17.92 5.38
C LYS A 6 3.78 -16.44 5.77
N ILE A 7 4.97 -15.84 5.82
CA ILE A 7 5.09 -14.40 6.07
C ILE A 7 4.52 -13.64 4.89
N GLN A 8 4.90 -13.96 3.65
CA GLN A 8 4.41 -13.21 2.48
C GLN A 8 2.88 -13.27 2.34
N GLU A 9 2.30 -14.44 2.54
CA GLU A 9 0.84 -14.64 2.51
C GLU A 9 0.14 -13.92 3.67
N SER A 10 0.67 -14.01 4.89
CA SER A 10 0.10 -13.34 6.07
C SER A 10 0.27 -11.82 6.00
N PHE A 11 1.40 -11.32 5.49
CA PHE A 11 1.69 -9.89 5.37
C PHE A 11 0.77 -9.25 4.33
N SER A 12 0.62 -9.86 3.16
CA SER A 12 -0.30 -9.35 2.13
C SER A 12 -1.75 -9.32 2.64
N THR A 13 -2.17 -10.38 3.34
CA THR A 13 -3.55 -10.50 3.81
C THR A 13 -3.86 -9.54 4.96
N GLN A 14 -2.98 -9.43 5.96
CA GLN A 14 -3.18 -8.55 7.11
C GLN A 14 -3.01 -7.07 6.76
N VAL A 15 -1.98 -6.72 5.98
CA VAL A 15 -1.72 -5.34 5.59
C VAL A 15 -2.80 -4.84 4.63
N GLY A 16 -3.25 -5.68 3.68
CA GLY A 16 -4.38 -5.37 2.79
C GLY A 16 -5.67 -5.07 3.55
N ALA A 17 -6.02 -5.90 4.54
CA ALA A 17 -7.22 -5.71 5.36
C ALA A 17 -7.15 -4.42 6.20
N LEU A 18 -6.03 -4.17 6.89
CA LEU A 18 -5.84 -2.95 7.68
C LEU A 18 -5.86 -1.68 6.80
N PHE A 19 -5.27 -1.74 5.61
CA PHE A 19 -5.26 -0.63 4.68
C PHE A 19 -6.67 -0.26 4.20
N LEU A 20 -7.50 -1.26 3.86
CA LEU A 20 -8.90 -1.03 3.49
C LEU A 20 -9.70 -0.38 4.61
N VAL A 21 -9.49 -0.81 5.86
CA VAL A 21 -10.16 -0.21 7.03
C VAL A 21 -9.75 1.25 7.22
N ILE A 22 -8.45 1.55 7.11
CA ILE A 22 -7.92 2.92 7.24
C ILE A 22 -8.45 3.82 6.11
N ILE A 23 -8.42 3.36 4.86
CA ILE A 23 -8.98 4.11 3.72
C ILE A 23 -10.47 4.35 3.91
N GLY A 24 -11.23 3.34 4.32
CA GLY A 24 -12.67 3.47 4.57
C GLY A 24 -12.96 4.52 5.65
N ALA A 25 -12.23 4.48 6.76
CA ALA A 25 -12.36 5.46 7.85
C ALA A 25 -11.99 6.88 7.39
N MET A 26 -10.89 7.02 6.65
CA MET A 26 -10.43 8.31 6.12
C MET A 26 -11.40 8.88 5.06
N ALA A 27 -12.00 8.03 4.23
CA ALA A 27 -13.01 8.45 3.26
C ALA A 27 -14.25 9.05 3.95
N ILE A 28 -14.72 8.42 5.03
CA ILE A 28 -15.83 8.95 5.85
C ILE A 28 -15.41 10.26 6.51
N TYR A 29 -14.23 10.30 7.12
CA TYR A 29 -13.70 11.51 7.77
C TYR A 29 -13.65 12.71 6.80
N PHE A 30 -13.15 12.51 5.59
CA PHE A 30 -13.09 13.57 4.59
C PHE A 30 -14.46 14.00 4.07
N LEU A 31 -15.37 13.06 3.89
CA LEU A 31 -16.74 13.36 3.45
C LEU A 31 -17.45 14.29 4.44
N VAL A 32 -17.23 14.08 5.75
CA VAL A 32 -17.76 14.93 6.82
C VAL A 32 -17.09 16.31 6.82
N LYS A 33 -15.78 16.38 6.58
CA LYS A 33 -15.02 17.62 6.73
C LYS A 33 -15.21 18.63 5.58
N ARG A 34 -15.80 18.23 4.44
CA ARG A 34 -16.01 19.08 3.24
C ARG A 34 -14.74 19.80 2.73
N GLU A 35 -13.56 19.30 3.09
CA GLU A 35 -12.27 19.86 2.70
C GLU A 35 -11.75 19.19 1.41
N PHE A 36 -12.19 19.70 0.26
CA PHE A 36 -11.85 19.14 -1.07
C PHE A 36 -10.34 19.09 -1.36
N SER A 37 -9.57 20.09 -0.89
CA SER A 37 -8.11 20.14 -1.11
C SER A 37 -7.38 19.00 -0.41
N ARG A 38 -7.76 18.69 0.84
CA ARG A 38 -7.15 17.58 1.59
C ARG A 38 -7.65 16.22 1.10
N PHE A 39 -8.87 16.14 0.56
CA PHE A 39 -9.40 14.92 -0.06
C PHE A 39 -8.56 14.49 -1.26
N VAL A 40 -8.21 15.42 -2.16
CA VAL A 40 -7.36 15.11 -3.32
C VAL A 40 -5.95 14.68 -2.89
N GLY A 41 -5.36 15.38 -1.92
CA GLY A 41 -4.05 15.00 -1.37
C GLY A 41 -4.05 13.59 -0.75
N PHE A 42 -5.11 13.25 0.00
CA PHE A 42 -5.28 11.91 0.53
C PHE A 42 -5.55 10.86 -0.55
N ALA A 43 -6.35 11.17 -1.56
CA ALA A 43 -6.65 10.25 -2.66
C ALA A 43 -5.38 9.89 -3.46
N VAL A 44 -4.52 10.87 -3.74
CA VAL A 44 -3.23 10.64 -4.41
C VAL A 44 -2.29 9.80 -3.52
N PHE A 45 -2.23 10.11 -2.23
CA PHE A 45 -1.44 9.32 -1.29
C PHE A 45 -1.95 7.87 -1.17
N ALA A 46 -3.26 7.70 -1.03
CA ALA A 46 -3.93 6.40 -0.98
C ALA A 46 -3.71 5.59 -2.27
N LEU A 47 -3.71 6.23 -3.44
CA LEU A 47 -3.36 5.57 -4.71
C LEU A 47 -1.91 5.09 -4.73
N PHE A 48 -0.98 5.88 -4.21
CA PHE A 48 0.41 5.43 -4.09
C PHE A 48 0.51 4.23 -3.16
N VAL A 49 -0.03 4.34 -1.94
CA VAL A 49 0.07 3.27 -0.93
C VAL A 49 -0.71 2.02 -1.35
N SER A 50 -1.80 2.14 -2.11
CA SER A 50 -2.56 0.97 -2.58
C SER A 50 -1.73 0.10 -3.52
N VAL A 51 -0.91 0.70 -4.39
CA VAL A 51 0.03 -0.04 -5.24
C VAL A 51 1.05 -0.78 -4.38
N PHE A 52 1.49 -0.18 -3.26
CA PHE A 52 2.38 -0.84 -2.30
C PHE A 52 1.77 -2.01 -1.55
N VAL A 53 0.49 -1.91 -1.22
CA VAL A 53 -0.20 -2.92 -0.42
C VAL A 53 -0.73 -4.06 -1.28
N PHE A 54 -1.29 -3.76 -2.46
CA PHE A 54 -1.92 -4.76 -3.32
C PHE A 54 -0.97 -5.42 -4.31
N VAL A 55 0.23 -4.86 -4.54
CA VAL A 55 1.18 -5.39 -5.52
C VAL A 55 2.58 -5.61 -4.91
N PRO A 56 2.70 -6.39 -3.82
CA PRO A 56 3.98 -6.61 -3.14
C PRO A 56 5.03 -7.29 -4.04
N ASP A 57 4.60 -8.15 -4.96
CA ASP A 57 5.49 -8.87 -5.89
C ASP A 57 6.17 -7.93 -6.89
N LYS A 58 5.45 -6.92 -7.41
CA LYS A 58 6.04 -5.93 -8.32
C LYS A 58 7.05 -5.04 -7.59
N ILE A 59 6.87 -4.77 -6.31
CA ILE A 59 7.81 -3.94 -5.54
C ILE A 59 9.06 -4.69 -5.16
N LYS A 60 8.96 -5.99 -4.83
CA LYS A 60 10.14 -6.83 -4.70
C LYS A 60 10.92 -6.88 -6.01
N ASP A 61 10.26 -7.08 -7.14
CA ASP A 61 10.93 -7.08 -8.46
C ASP A 61 11.55 -5.73 -8.82
N LEU A 62 10.83 -4.63 -8.60
CA LEU A 62 11.33 -3.27 -8.86
C LEU A 62 12.49 -2.90 -7.91
N GLY A 63 12.40 -3.26 -6.64
CA GLY A 63 13.46 -3.04 -5.66
C GLY A 63 14.71 -3.84 -6.00
N THR A 64 14.56 -5.09 -6.42
CA THR A 64 15.68 -5.94 -6.84
C THR A 64 16.34 -5.39 -8.10
N LYS A 65 15.54 -4.98 -9.10
CA LYS A 65 16.07 -4.34 -10.34
C LYS A 65 16.76 -3.01 -10.09
N LEU A 66 16.20 -2.15 -9.23
CA LEU A 66 16.81 -0.87 -8.89
C LEU A 66 18.09 -1.07 -8.07
N TRP A 67 18.11 -2.04 -7.17
CA TRP A 67 19.30 -2.40 -6.41
C TRP A 67 20.42 -2.90 -7.32
N GLU A 68 20.11 -3.81 -8.25
CA GLU A 68 21.07 -4.26 -9.26
C GLU A 68 21.52 -3.11 -10.18
N THR A 69 20.65 -2.17 -10.55
CA THR A 69 21.04 -1.04 -11.42
C THR A 69 21.92 -0.01 -10.69
N ILE A 70 21.76 0.16 -9.38
CA ILE A 70 22.51 1.14 -8.58
C ILE A 70 23.83 0.55 -8.04
N PHE A 71 23.86 -0.75 -7.74
CA PHE A 71 25.02 -1.43 -7.17
C PHE A 71 25.77 -2.36 -8.16
N SER A 72 25.40 -2.37 -9.45
CA SER A 72 26.18 -3.00 -10.54
C SER A 72 27.06 -2.02 -11.29
#